data_AF-A0A9W9N4J2-F1
#
_entry.id   AF-A0A9W9N4J2-F1
#
_cell.length_a   1.000
_cell.length_b   1.000
_cell.length_c   1.000
_cell.angle_alpha   90.00
_cell.angle_beta   90.00
_cell.angle_gamma   90.00
#
_symmetry.space_group_name_H-M   'P 1'
#
loop_
_entity.id
_entity.type
_entity.pdbx_description
1 polymer ?
#
loop_
_entity_poly.entity_id
_entity_poly.type
_entity_poly.pdbx_seq_one_letter_code
_entity_poly.pdbx_strand_id
1 'polypeptide(L)'
;MRQYEMLVHVWKGEYRANLRTRTGNEDTCEIMRGATHGSEVFYALGNLYAQSSSYSEADYEVSEKMSSYWANFVKTRNPNKGGSSTNGTLPWGANVPSQNSQFDLGTSWKKIPIASSIEEKEVLLKYFKLATPSPY
;
A
#
# COMPACT_ATOMS: atom_id res chain seq x y z
N MET A 1 24.55 7.81 -5.97
CA MET A 1 23.22 8.24 -6.45
C MET A 1 22.17 7.50 -5.63
N ARG A 2 21.31 8.20 -4.88
CA ARG A 2 20.27 7.57 -4.04
C ARG A 2 19.07 7.26 -4.93
N GLN A 3 18.79 5.97 -5.15
CA GLN A 3 17.58 5.53 -5.83
C GLN A 3 16.38 5.88 -4.95
N TYR A 4 15.49 6.72 -5.46
CA TYR A 4 14.20 7.02 -4.82
C TYR A 4 13.16 6.11 -5.48
N GLU A 5 13.03 4.90 -4.97
CA GLU A 5 11.95 3.99 -5.38
C GLU A 5 10.73 4.26 -4.50
N MET A 6 9.58 4.53 -5.12
CA MET A 6 8.28 4.41 -4.46
C MET A 6 7.78 2.99 -4.68
N LEU A 7 8.15 2.09 -3.77
CA LEU A 7 7.51 0.79 -3.67
C LEU A 7 6.25 0.97 -2.81
N VAL A 8 5.10 0.71 -3.41
CA VAL A 8 3.79 0.95 -2.81
C VAL A 8 3.22 -0.39 -2.39
N HIS A 9 3.11 -0.61 -1.08
CA HIS A 9 2.15 -1.55 -0.52
C HIS A 9 1.06 -0.72 0.14
N VAL A 10 -0.10 -0.65 -0.50
CA VAL A 10 -1.33 -0.24 0.20
C VAL A 10 -1.82 -1.47 0.92
N TRP A 11 -1.92 -1.44 2.24
CA TRP A 11 -2.57 -2.50 2.99
C TRP A 11 -4.03 -2.11 3.17
N LYS A 12 -4.93 -2.94 2.64
CA LYS A 12 -6.31 -2.92 3.07
C LYS A 12 -6.38 -3.77 4.32
N GLY A 13 -6.37 -3.13 5.47
CA GLY A 13 -6.83 -3.83 6.63
C GLY A 13 -7.61 -2.95 7.58
N GLU A 14 -8.58 -3.67 8.14
CA GLU A 14 -9.57 -3.30 9.11
C GLU A 14 -10.63 -2.27 8.72
N TYR A 15 -10.92 -2.00 7.45
CA TYR A 15 -12.19 -1.32 7.12
C TYR A 15 -12.96 -1.99 5.97
N ARG A 16 -14.11 -2.51 6.39
CA ARG A 16 -15.00 -3.48 5.74
C ARG A 16 -15.51 -3.01 4.37
N ALA A 17 -15.02 -3.60 3.28
CA ALA A 17 -15.86 -3.72 2.09
C ALA A 17 -16.81 -4.89 2.29
N ASN A 18 -18.06 -4.59 2.61
CA ASN A 18 -19.15 -5.57 2.58
C ASN A 18 -19.40 -5.99 1.13
N LEU A 19 -18.75 -7.07 0.67
CA LEU A 19 -19.26 -7.88 -0.42
C LEU A 19 -20.02 -9.06 0.20
N ARG A 20 -21.33 -8.88 0.35
CA ARG A 20 -22.26 -9.96 0.73
C ARG A 20 -22.36 -10.94 -0.43
N THR A 21 -21.71 -12.10 -0.33
CA THR A 21 -22.13 -13.28 -1.10
C THR A 21 -23.04 -14.12 -0.23
N ARG A 22 -24.35 -14.12 -0.54
CA ARG A 22 -25.35 -14.95 0.14
C ARG A 22 -25.19 -16.40 -0.33
N THR A 23 -24.59 -17.24 0.50
CA THR A 23 -24.76 -18.70 0.46
C THR A 23 -25.12 -19.17 1.86
N GLY A 24 -26.11 -20.05 1.95
CA GLY A 24 -26.94 -20.30 3.13
C GLY A 24 -26.20 -20.72 4.40
N ASN A 25 -26.86 -20.40 5.53
CA ASN A 25 -26.71 -20.92 6.88
C ASN A 25 -25.29 -21.35 7.29
N GLU A 26 -24.42 -20.41 7.66
CA GLU A 26 -23.68 -20.30 8.95
C GLU A 26 -22.99 -18.90 8.97
N ASP A 27 -23.29 -18.07 9.97
CA ASP A 27 -22.78 -16.68 10.12
C ASP A 27 -21.32 -16.66 10.64
N THR A 28 -20.35 -17.13 9.87
CA THR A 28 -18.93 -16.80 10.11
C THR A 28 -18.24 -16.38 8.82
N CYS A 29 -18.04 -15.07 8.68
CA CYS A 29 -17.38 -14.48 7.54
C CYS A 29 -16.34 -13.47 8.04
N GLU A 30 -15.25 -13.97 8.64
CA GLU A 30 -14.02 -13.16 8.75
C GLU A 30 -13.37 -13.10 7.37
N ILE A 31 -13.85 -12.18 6.53
CA ILE A 31 -13.15 -11.84 5.29
C ILE A 31 -11.97 -10.93 5.63
N MET A 32 -10.88 -11.50 6.12
CA MET A 32 -9.55 -10.85 6.12
C MET A 32 -8.97 -10.90 4.69
N ARG A 33 -9.62 -10.21 3.75
CA ARG A 33 -9.04 -9.97 2.43
C ARG A 33 -8.10 -8.77 2.53
N GLY A 34 -6.79 -9.05 2.52
CA GLY A 34 -5.76 -8.03 2.36
C GLY A 34 -5.89 -7.27 1.03
N ALA A 35 -4.98 -6.33 0.78
CA ALA A 35 -4.96 -5.61 -0.48
C ALA A 35 -4.72 -6.53 -1.68
N THR A 36 -5.62 -6.48 -2.65
CA THR A 36 -5.48 -7.20 -3.90
C THR A 36 -4.58 -6.43 -4.86
N HIS A 37 -3.98 -7.12 -5.82
CA HIS A 37 -3.21 -6.48 -6.89
C HIS A 37 -4.05 -5.39 -7.58
N GLY A 38 -3.48 -4.19 -7.73
CA GLY A 38 -4.11 -3.05 -8.39
C GLY A 38 -5.11 -2.27 -7.52
N SER A 39 -5.36 -2.69 -6.27
CA SER A 39 -6.28 -1.98 -5.38
C SER A 39 -5.83 -0.56 -5.02
N GLU A 40 -4.54 -0.28 -5.13
CA GLU A 40 -3.90 1.01 -4.84
C GLU A 40 -4.12 2.06 -5.92
N VAL A 41 -4.40 1.65 -7.17
CA VAL A 41 -4.43 2.54 -8.34
C VAL A 41 -5.43 3.69 -8.14
N PHE A 42 -6.60 3.38 -7.61
CA PHE A 42 -7.66 4.39 -7.42
C PHE A 42 -7.33 5.40 -6.32
N TYR A 43 -6.60 4.97 -5.30
CA TYR A 43 -6.12 5.84 -4.23
C TYR A 43 -5.01 6.77 -4.74
N ALA A 44 -4.05 6.23 -5.50
CA ALA A 44 -2.95 6.98 -6.10
C ALA A 44 -3.43 8.05 -7.09
N LEU A 45 -4.46 7.73 -7.89
CA LEU A 45 -5.03 8.63 -8.89
C LEU A 45 -6.10 9.59 -8.33
N GLY A 46 -6.48 9.45 -7.06
CA GLY A 46 -7.48 10.32 -6.45
C GLY A 46 -8.89 10.17 -7.03
N ASN A 47 -9.24 8.99 -7.58
CA ASN A 47 -10.47 8.79 -8.34
C ASN A 47 -11.46 7.81 -7.70
N LEU A 48 -11.43 7.68 -6.36
CA LEU A 48 -12.40 6.87 -5.60
C LEU A 48 -13.86 7.27 -5.89
N TYR A 49 -14.12 8.56 -6.12
CA TYR A 49 -15.45 9.09 -6.46
C TYR A 49 -16.02 8.54 -7.78
N ALA A 50 -15.16 8.01 -8.66
CA ALA A 50 -15.55 7.47 -9.96
C ALA A 50 -15.72 5.94 -9.96
N GLN A 51 -15.53 5.30 -8.80
CA GLN A 51 -15.67 3.86 -8.66
C GLN A 51 -17.10 3.49 -8.23
N SER A 52 -17.51 2.26 -8.54
CA SER A 52 -18.84 1.73 -8.15
C SER A 52 -18.92 1.30 -6.69
N SER A 53 -17.80 1.26 -5.97
CA SER A 53 -17.74 0.85 -4.57
C SER A 53 -18.06 2.00 -3.62
N SER A 54 -18.63 1.68 -2.46
CA SER A 54 -18.82 2.63 -1.38
C SER A 54 -17.51 2.78 -0.58
N TYR A 55 -16.91 3.97 -0.65
CA TYR A 55 -15.71 4.34 0.11
C TYR A 55 -16.07 5.19 1.32
N SER A 56 -15.38 4.96 2.42
CA SER A 56 -15.52 5.72 3.66
C SER A 56 -14.76 7.05 3.60
N GLU A 57 -15.03 7.97 4.53
CA GLU A 57 -14.25 9.20 4.68
C GLU A 57 -12.75 8.92 4.89
N ALA A 58 -12.43 7.89 5.68
CA ALA A 58 -11.07 7.42 5.87
C ALA A 58 -10.40 7.00 4.55
N ASP A 59 -11.12 6.34 3.64
CA ASP A 59 -10.58 5.99 2.33
C ASP A 59 -10.22 7.24 1.50
N TYR A 60 -11.05 8.29 1.57
CA TYR A 60 -10.75 9.56 0.91
C TYR A 60 -9.53 10.27 1.52
N GLU A 61 -9.33 10.20 2.84
CA GLU A 61 -8.12 10.71 3.49
C GLU A 61 -6.86 9.94 3.05
N VAL A 62 -6.95 8.60 2.94
CA VAL A 62 -5.85 7.78 2.41
C VAL A 62 -5.55 8.17 0.97
N SER A 63 -6.59 8.34 0.14
CA SER A 63 -6.45 8.74 -1.26
C SER A 63 -5.83 10.13 -1.42
N GLU A 64 -6.22 11.10 -0.59
CA GLU A 64 -5.65 12.45 -0.61
C GLU A 64 -4.15 12.42 -0.28
N LYS A 65 -3.75 11.73 0.78
CA LYS A 65 -2.34 11.61 1.16
C LYS A 65 -1.54 10.85 0.10
N MET A 66 -2.08 9.75 -0.42
CA MET A 66 -1.40 8.92 -1.40
C MET A 66 -1.19 9.66 -2.73
N SER A 67 -2.23 10.28 -3.27
CA SER A 67 -2.14 11.09 -4.48
C SER A 67 -1.21 12.30 -4.29
N SER A 68 -1.19 12.89 -3.09
CA SER A 68 -0.27 13.97 -2.73
C SER A 68 1.19 13.54 -2.76
N TYR A 69 1.52 12.35 -2.26
CA TYR A 69 2.88 11.80 -2.36
C TYR A 69 3.33 11.67 -3.81
N TRP A 70 2.49 11.13 -4.68
CA TRP A 70 2.75 10.99 -6.11
C TRP A 70 2.95 12.35 -6.79
N ALA A 71 2.01 13.28 -6.58
CA ALA A 71 2.08 14.62 -7.17
C ALA A 71 3.33 15.39 -6.70
N ASN A 72 3.67 15.32 -5.42
CA ASN A 72 4.88 15.92 -4.85
C ASN A 72 6.16 15.32 -5.44
N PHE A 73 6.22 14.00 -5.57
CA PHE A 73 7.37 13.33 -6.17
C PHE A 73 7.58 13.74 -7.63
N VAL A 74 6.51 13.81 -8.42
CA VAL A 74 6.59 14.27 -9.81
C VAL A 74 7.08 15.72 -9.88
N LYS A 75 6.58 16.60 -9.01
CA LYS A 75 6.96 18.03 -8.97
C LYS A 75 8.40 18.26 -8.52
N THR A 76 8.86 17.56 -7.48
CA THR A 76 10.07 17.95 -6.73
C THR A 76 11.10 16.85 -6.55
N ARG A 77 10.80 15.63 -7.00
CA ARG A 77 11.55 14.39 -6.69
C ARG A 77 11.62 14.08 -5.19
N ASN A 78 10.78 14.71 -4.37
CA ASN A 78 10.64 14.44 -2.95
C ASN A 78 9.15 14.28 -2.62
N PRO A 79 8.69 13.10 -2.21
CA PRO A 79 7.27 12.83 -1.99
C PRO A 79 6.68 13.69 -0.85
N ASN A 80 7.53 14.22 0.04
CA ASN A 80 7.10 15.07 1.16
C ASN A 80 7.09 16.57 0.82
N LYS A 81 7.53 16.98 -0.37
CA LYS A 81 7.65 18.39 -0.76
C LYS A 81 6.91 18.65 -2.07
N GLY A 82 6.10 19.71 -2.12
CA GLY A 82 5.35 20.07 -3.33
C GLY A 82 3.96 20.64 -3.07
N GLY A 83 3.55 20.71 -1.79
CA GLY A 83 2.33 21.41 -1.37
C GLY A 83 1.03 20.80 -1.89
N SER A 84 1.06 19.53 -2.31
CA SER A 84 -0.14 18.87 -2.86
C SER A 84 -1.09 18.36 -1.79
N SER A 85 -0.63 18.20 -0.54
CA SER A 85 -1.47 17.71 0.55
C SER A 85 -2.20 18.85 1.25
N THR A 86 -3.48 18.62 1.55
CA THR A 86 -4.32 19.52 2.31
C THR A 86 -4.34 19.20 3.80
N ASN A 87 -3.91 17.99 4.20
CA ASN A 87 -4.07 17.45 5.55
C ASN A 87 -2.76 17.34 6.34
N GLY A 88 -1.88 18.33 6.21
CA GLY A 88 -0.69 18.48 7.05
C GLY A 88 0.59 17.93 6.43
N THR A 89 1.52 17.50 7.29
CA THR A 89 2.86 17.07 6.87
C THR A 89 2.89 15.60 6.50
N LEU A 90 3.57 15.29 5.40
CA LEU A 90 3.76 13.94 4.89
C LEU A 90 5.08 13.34 5.44
N PRO A 91 5.05 12.26 6.26
CA PRO A 91 6.23 11.77 6.97
C PRO A 91 6.97 10.60 6.28
N TRP A 92 7.10 10.57 4.95
CA TRP A 92 7.77 9.46 4.26
C TRP A 92 9.31 9.62 4.30
N GLY A 93 9.94 8.98 5.28
CA GLY A 93 11.41 8.94 5.38
C GLY A 93 12.08 8.17 4.23
N ALA A 94 13.22 8.63 3.74
CA ALA A 94 13.96 7.98 2.64
C ALA A 94 14.24 6.48 2.92
N ASN A 95 14.20 5.68 1.86
CA ASN A 95 14.61 4.27 1.93
C ASN A 95 16.11 4.17 2.24
N VAL A 96 16.46 3.26 3.15
CA VAL A 96 17.83 2.89 3.47
C VAL A 96 17.93 1.37 3.33
N PRO A 97 18.69 0.84 2.34
CA PRO A 97 18.69 -0.59 2.02
C PRO A 97 19.03 -1.50 3.21
N SER A 98 19.93 -1.07 4.10
CA SER A 98 20.30 -1.83 5.29
C SER A 98 19.20 -1.94 6.35
N GLN A 99 18.15 -1.10 6.27
CA GLN A 99 17.05 -1.11 7.24
C GLN A 99 15.99 -2.18 6.94
N ASN A 100 15.96 -2.77 5.74
CA ASN A 100 14.98 -3.80 5.34
C ASN A 100 13.52 -3.41 5.67
N SER A 101 13.18 -2.15 5.45
CA SER A 101 11.88 -1.57 5.81
C SER A 101 11.13 -1.05 4.60
N GLN A 102 9.81 -1.12 4.64
CA GLN A 102 8.89 -0.44 3.75
C GLN A 102 8.10 0.63 4.51
N PHE A 103 7.40 1.52 3.80
CA PHE A 103 6.52 2.50 4.41
C PHE A 103 5.07 2.05 4.24
N ASP A 104 4.35 1.91 5.35
CA ASP A 104 2.96 1.47 5.38
C ASP A 104 2.02 2.63 5.08
N LEU A 105 1.24 2.52 4.00
CA LEU A 105 0.26 3.51 3.58
C LEU A 105 -1.15 3.07 3.98
N GLY A 106 -1.89 3.98 4.61
CA GLY A 106 -3.27 3.73 5.03
C GLY A 106 -3.39 3.49 6.53
N THR A 107 -2.81 2.40 7.04
CA THR A 107 -3.02 1.98 8.43
C THR A 107 -2.13 2.72 9.42
N SER A 108 -0.81 2.68 9.25
CA SER A 108 0.10 3.21 10.27
C SER A 108 0.96 4.39 9.86
N TRP A 109 1.02 4.73 8.56
CA TRP A 109 1.78 5.88 8.03
C TRP A 109 3.22 5.97 8.54
N LYS A 110 3.87 4.81 8.69
CA LYS A 110 5.22 4.69 9.26
C LYS A 110 6.03 3.61 8.55
N LYS A 111 7.33 3.58 8.84
CA LYS A 111 8.19 2.48 8.40
C LYS A 111 7.85 1.21 9.18
N ILE A 112 7.71 0.10 8.45
CA ILE A 112 7.52 -1.25 8.98
C ILE A 112 8.56 -2.21 8.37
N PRO A 113 8.91 -3.32 9.05
CA PRO A 113 9.76 -4.36 8.46
C PRO A 113 9.15 -4.94 7.17
N ILE A 114 9.99 -5.33 6.21
CA ILE A 114 9.56 -6.01 4.98
C ILE A 114 9.14 -7.47 5.25
N ALA A 115 9.70 -8.10 6.28
CA ALA A 115 9.40 -9.46 6.70
C ALA A 115 9.39 -9.53 8.24
N SER A 116 8.78 -10.59 8.79
CA SER A 116 8.70 -10.80 10.24
C SER A 116 10.07 -11.10 10.84
N SER A 117 10.96 -11.72 10.06
CA SER A 117 12.35 -11.98 10.43
C SER A 117 13.31 -11.89 9.24
N ILE A 118 14.62 -11.84 9.52
CA ILE A 118 15.66 -11.86 8.47
C ILE A 118 15.66 -13.22 7.77
N GLU A 119 15.44 -14.30 8.52
CA GLU A 119 15.41 -15.68 8.02
C GLU A 119 14.25 -15.87 7.03
N GLU A 120 13.07 -15.33 7.33
CA GLU A 120 11.92 -15.37 6.41
C GLU A 120 12.27 -14.70 5.06
N LYS A 121 12.86 -13.50 5.13
CA LYS A 121 13.32 -12.79 3.94
C LYS A 121 14.36 -13.61 3.16
N GLU A 122 15.34 -14.19 3.84
CA GLU A 122 16.41 -14.97 3.21
C GLU A 122 15.88 -16.26 2.54
N VAL A 123 14.94 -16.94 3.18
CA VAL A 123 14.28 -18.13 2.61
C VAL A 123 13.55 -17.76 1.32
N LEU A 124 12.77 -16.68 1.31
CA LEU A 124 12.07 -16.20 0.12
C LEU A 124 13.05 -15.81 -0.99
N LEU A 125 14.10 -15.05 -0.67
CA LEU A 125 15.12 -14.66 -1.65
C LEU A 125 15.85 -15.87 -2.24
N LYS A 126 16.16 -16.87 -1.41
CA LYS A 126 16.81 -18.11 -1.85
C LYS A 126 15.88 -18.91 -2.76
N TYR A 127 14.59 -19.00 -2.42
CA TYR A 127 13.59 -19.66 -3.25
C TYR A 127 13.48 -18.98 -4.62
N PHE A 128 13.27 -17.67 -4.68
CA PHE A 128 13.13 -16.95 -5.96
C PHE A 128 14.40 -16.93 -6.80
N LYS A 129 15.58 -17.00 -6.17
CA LYS A 129 16.85 -17.15 -6.88
C LYS A 129 16.98 -18.52 -7.58
N LEU A 130 16.39 -19.57 -7.01
CA LEU A 130 16.45 -20.94 -7.52
C LEU A 130 15.22 -21.33 -8.33
N ALA A 131 14.14 -20.56 -8.24
CA ALA A 131 12.92 -20.79 -8.98
C ALA A 131 13.22 -20.74 -10.48
N THR A 132 13.08 -21.88 -11.16
CA THR A 132 13.05 -21.94 -12.62
C THR A 132 11.60 -21.78 -13.03
N PRO A 133 11.23 -20.67 -13.70
CA PRO A 133 9.86 -20.50 -14.16
C PRO A 133 9.50 -21.65 -15.09
N SER A 134 8.30 -22.20 -14.90
CA SER A 134 7.73 -23.16 -15.84
C SER A 134 7.71 -22.53 -17.24
N PRO A 135 8.16 -23.23 -18.29
CA PRO A 135 8.23 -22.68 -19.65
C PRO A 135 6.86 -22.54 -20.33
N TYR A 136 5.77 -22.76 -19.59
CA TYR A 136 4.39 -22.78 -20.09
C TYR A 136 3.64 -21.53 -19.66
#